data_AF-A0A933PNS0-F1
#
_entry.id   AF-A0A933PNS0-F1
#
_cell.length_a   1.000
_cell.length_b   1.000
_cell.length_c   1.000
_cell.angle_alpha   90.00
_cell.angle_beta   90.00
_cell.angle_gamma   90.00
#
_symmetry.space_group_name_H-M   'P 1'
#
loop_
_entity.id
_entity.type
_entity.pdbx_description
1 polymer ?
#
loop_
_entity_poly.entity_id
_entity_poly.type
_entity_poly.pdbx_seq_one_letter_code
_entity_poly.pdbx_strand_id
1 'polypeptide(L)'
;MFGGHGLYRNGRMFALVADDVLYLKANDANRPLLEAQGGQPFKPFADKKMVMPYIEVPVDLLEDADRLVELAHTALAAAMAAPPPPKRRRAK
;
A
#
# COMPACT_ATOMS: atom_id res chain seq x y z
N MET A 1 -5.35 2.28 16.10
CA MET A 1 -5.25 3.29 15.02
C MET A 1 -3.90 3.05 14.36
N PHE A 2 -3.80 2.97 13.04
CA PHE A 2 -2.61 2.47 12.33
C PHE A 2 -1.40 3.42 12.31
N GLY A 3 -1.26 4.34 13.28
CA GLY A 3 -0.04 5.11 13.55
C GLY A 3 0.56 5.95 12.40
N GLY A 4 -0.04 5.96 11.21
CA GLY A 4 0.61 6.39 9.99
C GLY A 4 -0.25 7.24 9.06
N HIS A 5 0.30 7.54 7.89
CA HIS A 5 -0.24 8.45 6.89
C HIS A 5 -0.75 7.67 5.68
N GLY A 6 -2.04 7.80 5.36
CA GLY A 6 -2.59 7.24 4.12
C GLY A 6 -2.40 8.18 2.94
N LEU A 7 -1.92 7.66 1.82
CA LEU A 7 -1.78 8.39 0.55
C LEU A 7 -2.97 8.09 -0.35
N TYR A 8 -3.62 9.16 -0.81
CA TYR A 8 -4.85 9.10 -1.59
C TYR A 8 -4.70 9.83 -2.91
N ARG A 9 -5.25 9.26 -3.98
CA ARG A 9 -5.43 9.93 -5.27
C ARG A 9 -6.81 9.58 -5.80
N ASN A 10 -7.55 10.59 -6.27
CA ASN A 10 -8.95 10.44 -6.71
C ASN A 10 -9.86 9.75 -5.67
N GLY A 11 -9.66 10.06 -4.38
CA GLY A 11 -10.43 9.46 -3.27
C GLY A 11 -10.12 7.98 -2.99
N ARG A 12 -9.10 7.40 -3.64
CA ARG A 12 -8.68 6.01 -3.45
C ARG A 12 -7.33 5.96 -2.75
N MET A 13 -7.26 5.15 -1.70
CA MET A 13 -6.03 4.88 -0.97
C MET A 13 -5.19 3.89 -1.79
N PHE A 14 -4.02 4.33 -2.23
CA PHE A 14 -3.11 3.50 -3.02
C PHE A 14 -1.80 3.20 -2.28
N ALA A 15 -1.49 3.95 -1.22
CA ALA A 15 -0.31 3.75 -0.42
C ALA A 15 -0.53 4.22 1.03
N LEU A 16 0.35 3.82 1.94
CA LEU A 16 0.40 4.31 3.31
C LEU A 16 1.84 4.31 3.81
N VAL A 17 2.16 5.22 4.71
CA VAL A 17 3.42 5.26 5.43
C VAL A 17 3.14 4.99 6.90
N ALA A 18 3.73 3.95 7.46
CA ALA A 18 3.59 3.60 8.87
C ALA A 18 4.94 3.14 9.42
N ASP A 19 5.27 3.55 10.65
CA ASP A 19 6.56 3.22 11.27
C ASP A 19 7.77 3.56 10.38
N ASP A 20 7.70 4.69 9.67
CA ASP A 20 8.70 5.19 8.71
C ASP A 20 8.93 4.30 7.47
N VAL A 21 8.02 3.35 7.24
CA VAL A 21 8.05 2.43 6.10
C VAL A 21 6.93 2.80 5.12
N LEU A 22 7.30 2.91 3.83
CA LEU A 22 6.33 3.07 2.74
C LEU A 22 5.75 1.72 2.35
N TYR A 23 4.42 1.64 2.32
CA TYR A 23 3.68 0.50 1.83
C TYR A 23 2.81 0.90 0.63
N LEU A 24 2.90 0.13 -0.44
CA LEU A 24 2.09 0.30 -1.65
C LEU A 24 1.01 -0.77 -1.74
N LYS A 25 -0.13 -0.41 -2.35
CA LYS A 25 -1.18 -1.37 -2.61
C LYS A 25 -0.70 -2.40 -3.64
N ALA A 26 -0.66 -3.65 -3.22
CA ALA A 26 -0.23 -4.75 -4.05
C ALA A 26 -1.35 -5.21 -5.00
N ASN A 27 -0.97 -5.50 -6.24
CA ASN A 27 -1.75 -6.23 -7.24
C ASN A 27 -0.91 -7.36 -7.84
N ASP A 28 -1.51 -8.15 -8.72
CA ASP A 28 -0.81 -9.26 -9.40
C ASP A 28 0.43 -8.81 -10.20
N ALA A 29 0.52 -7.54 -10.60
CA ALA A 29 1.64 -7.02 -11.39
C ALA A 29 2.85 -6.60 -10.53
N ASN A 30 2.64 -5.94 -9.39
CA ASN A 30 3.71 -5.41 -8.55
C ASN A 30 4.05 -6.29 -7.35
N ARG A 31 3.13 -7.17 -6.91
CA ARG A 31 3.35 -8.12 -5.82
C ARG A 31 4.59 -8.99 -6.01
N PRO A 32 4.78 -9.69 -7.15
CA PRO A 32 5.95 -10.55 -7.31
C PRO A 32 7.25 -9.77 -7.28
N LEU A 33 7.26 -8.52 -7.77
CA LEU A 33 8.44 -7.67 -7.70
C LEU A 33 8.77 -7.28 -6.26
N LEU A 34 7.76 -6.81 -5.51
CA LEU A 34 7.95 -6.38 -4.13
C LEU A 34 8.34 -7.56 -3.22
N GLU A 35 7.69 -8.72 -3.38
CA GLU A 35 8.03 -9.93 -2.62
C GLU A 35 9.43 -10.47 -2.99
N ALA A 36 9.82 -10.42 -4.27
CA ALA A 36 11.17 -10.84 -4.70
C ALA A 36 12.28 -9.95 -4.13
N GLN A 37 12.00 -8.67 -3.89
CA GLN A 37 12.91 -7.72 -3.26
C GLN A 37 12.82 -7.72 -1.72
N GLY A 38 12.11 -8.68 -1.13
CA GLY A 38 12.01 -8.86 0.32
C GLY A 38 10.89 -8.07 1.01
N GLY A 39 10.06 -7.34 0.25
CA GLY A 39 8.95 -6.55 0.75
C GLY A 39 7.96 -7.39 1.55
N GLN A 40 7.70 -6.97 2.79
CA GLN A 40 6.79 -7.67 3.69
C GLN A 40 5.36 -7.15 3.57
N PRO A 41 4.35 -8.02 3.68
CA PRO A 41 2.96 -7.56 3.74
C PRO A 41 2.70 -6.79 5.04
N PHE A 42 1.97 -5.68 4.93
CA PHE A 42 1.59 -4.85 6.06
C PHE A 42 0.71 -5.66 7.04
N LYS A 43 1.25 -5.91 8.23
CA LYS A 43 0.60 -6.66 9.31
C LYS A 43 0.46 -5.78 10.55
N PRO A 44 -0.63 -5.01 10.65
CA PRO A 44 -0.72 -4.05 11.73
C PRO A 44 -1.33 -4.59 13.04
N PHE A 45 -1.81 -5.83 13.05
CA PHE A 45 -2.24 -6.52 14.27
C PHE A 45 -1.70 -7.95 14.25
N ALA A 46 -0.95 -8.34 15.28
CA ALA A 46 -0.43 -9.71 15.40
C ALA A 46 -1.55 -10.76 15.55
N ASP A 47 -2.66 -10.39 16.22
CA ASP A 47 -3.79 -11.29 16.53
C ASP A 47 -4.90 -11.35 15.46
N LYS A 48 -4.90 -10.47 14.45
CA LYS A 48 -5.91 -10.49 13.39
C LYS A 48 -5.27 -10.82 12.05
N LYS A 49 -5.72 -11.94 11.45
CA LYS A 49 -5.43 -12.36 10.06
C LYS A 49 -6.05 -11.43 9.00
N MET A 50 -6.05 -10.12 9.22
CA MET A 50 -6.46 -9.16 8.20
C MET A 50 -5.20 -8.75 7.44
N VAL A 51 -4.77 -9.61 6.51
CA VAL A 51 -3.69 -9.28 5.59
C VAL A 51 -4.23 -8.20 4.67
N MET A 52 -3.79 -6.96 4.88
CA MET A 52 -4.14 -5.90 3.95
C MET A 52 -3.33 -6.10 2.66
N PRO A 53 -3.86 -5.72 1.49
CA PRO A 53 -3.15 -5.81 0.22
C PRO A 53 -2.13 -4.66 0.11
N TYR A 54 -1.32 -4.44 1.15
CA TYR A 54 -0.25 -3.46 1.17
C TYR A 54 1.06 -4.22 1.41
N ILE A 55 2.06 -3.97 0.58
CA ILE A 55 3.39 -4.56 0.70
C ILE A 55 4.39 -3.41 0.86
N GLU A 56 5.35 -3.62 1.74
CA GLU A 56 6.47 -2.72 1.96
C GLU A 56 7.25 -2.50 0.67
N VAL A 57 7.66 -1.26 0.44
CA VAL A 57 8.58 -0.91 -0.63
C VAL A 57 9.99 -0.99 -0.06
N PRO A 58 10.84 -1.92 -0.55
CA PRO A 58 12.25 -1.99 -0.17
C PRO A 58 13.00 -0.71 -0.50
N VAL A 59 14.04 -0.41 0.27
CA VAL A 59 14.85 0.79 0.12
C VAL A 59 15.44 0.93 -1.29
N ASP A 60 15.87 -0.16 -1.92
CA ASP A 60 16.40 -0.18 -3.28
C ASP A 60 15.40 0.38 -4.31
N LEU A 61 14.11 0.11 -4.11
CA LEU A 61 13.03 0.63 -4.97
C LEU A 61 12.58 2.04 -4.57
N LEU A 62 12.85 2.47 -3.34
CA LEU A 62 12.62 3.84 -2.88
C LEU A 62 13.69 4.81 -3.41
N GLU A 63 14.93 4.35 -3.56
CA GLU A 63 16.04 5.15 -4.09
C GLU A 63 15.94 5.35 -5.62
N ASP A 64 15.26 4.44 -6.32
CA ASP A 64 14.96 4.56 -7.76
C ASP A 64 13.62 5.28 -7.97
N ALA A 65 13.68 6.58 -8.21
CA ALA A 65 12.51 7.43 -8.40
C ALA A 65 11.61 6.99 -9.58
N ASP A 66 12.20 6.54 -10.69
CA ASP A 66 11.45 6.12 -11.87
C ASP A 66 10.67 4.83 -11.57
N ARG A 67 11.34 3.85 -10.92
CA ARG A 67 10.69 2.62 -10.47
C ARG A 67 9.63 2.86 -9.41
N LEU A 68 9.87 3.77 -8.48
CA LEU A 68 8.89 4.12 -7.46
C LEU A 68 7.63 4.71 -8.08
N VAL A 69 7.78 5.56 -9.10
CA VAL A 69 6.66 6.13 -9.85
C VAL A 69 5.87 5.04 -10.58
N GLU A 70 6.55 4.12 -11.27
CA GLU A 70 5.90 2.96 -11.92
C GLU A 70 5.08 2.13 -10.90
N LEU A 71 5.67 1.85 -9.74
CA LEU A 71 5.01 1.11 -8.67
C LEU A 71 3.83 1.87 -8.08
N ALA A 72 3.94 3.19 -7.91
CA ALA A 72 2.83 4.01 -7.46
C ALA A 72 1.67 4.02 -8.49
N HIS A 73 1.98 4.04 -9.79
CA HIS A 73 0.97 3.94 -10.85
C HIS A 73 0.26 2.58 -10.85
N THR A 74 1.00 1.48 -10.71
CA THR A 74 0.40 0.14 -10.60
C THR A 74 -0.45 -0.01 -9.33
N ALA A 75 0.01 0.52 -8.20
CA ALA A 75 -0.74 0.54 -6.94
C ALA A 75 -2.02 1.37 -7.04
N LEU A 76 -1.97 2.50 -7.79
CA LEU A 76 -3.16 3.30 -8.07
C LEU A 76 -4.15 2.54 -8.96
N ALA A 77 -3.68 1.86 -10.00
CA ALA A 77 -4.53 1.01 -10.83
C ALA A 77 -5.19 -0.09 -10.00
N ALA A 78 -4.46 -0.70 -9.06
CA ALA A 78 -4.98 -1.67 -8.09
C ALA A 78 -6.07 -1.05 -7.19
N ALA A 79 -5.83 0.17 -6.70
CA ALA A 79 -6.80 0.90 -5.89
C ALA A 79 -8.05 1.28 -6.69
N MET A 80 -7.90 1.49 -8.00
CA MET A 80 -9.00 1.77 -8.91
C MET A 80 -9.85 0.54 -9.24
N ALA A 81 -9.22 -0.61 -9.44
CA ALA A 81 -9.90 -1.88 -9.68
C ALA A 81 -10.63 -2.41 -8.43
N ALA A 82 -10.13 -2.09 -7.24
CA ALA A 82 -10.78 -2.49 -6.00
C ALA A 82 -12.15 -1.80 -5.81
N PRO A 83 -13.15 -2.49 -5.23
CA PRO A 83 -14.43 -1.88 -4.91
C PRO A 83 -14.21 -0.65 -4.00
N PRO A 84 -15.02 0.41 -4.18
CA PRO A 84 -14.85 1.64 -3.42
C PRO A 84 -14.93 1.33 -1.92
N PRO A 85 -14.07 1.95 -1.09
CA PRO A 85 -14.12 1.72 0.34
C PRO A 85 -15.50 2.11 0.86
N PRO A 86 -16.06 1.36 1.83
CA PRO A 86 -17.35 1.72 2.42
C PRO A 86 -17.25 3.15 2.96
N LYS A 87 -18.23 4.00 2.62
CA LYS A 87 -18.29 5.37 3.13
C LYS A 87 -18.23 5.32 4.66
N ARG A 88 -17.09 5.71 5.24
CA ARG A 88 -16.97 5.89 6.68
C ARG A 88 -17.97 6.99 7.08
N ARG A 89 -19.07 6.62 7.74
CA ARG A 89 -19.86 7.59 8.52
C ARG A 89 -18.90 8.18 9.55
N ARG A 90 -18.62 9.48 9.46
CA ARG A 90 -17.97 10.20 10.56
C ARG A 90 -18.87 10.03 11.78
N ALA A 91 -18.37 9.37 12.82
CA ALA A 91 -19.01 9.41 14.13
C ALA A 91 -18.89 10.86 14.63
N LYS A 92 -20.03 11.41 15.04
CA LYS A 92 -20.20 12.79 15.53
C LYS A 92 -19.79 12.87 16.99
#